data_AF-I8UCH6-F1
#
_entry.id   AF-I8UCH6-F1
#
_cell.length_a   1.000
_cell.length_b   1.000
_cell.length_c   1.000
_cell.angle_alpha   90.00
_cell.angle_beta   90.00
_cell.angle_gamma   90.00
#
_symmetry.space_group_name_H-M   'P 1'
#
loop_
_entity.id
_entity.type
_entity.pdbx_description
1 polymer ?
#
loop_
_entity_poly.entity_id
_entity_poly.type
_entity_poly.pdbx_seq_one_letter_code
_entity_poly.pdbx_strand_id
1 'polypeptide(L)'
;MKIEILNAIDEEFEMCPEAFGGPLNIEEVNQAEDELKVKLPEDYKEFLLKYGSGAVGESIILGLKEAGFVATPSFVDKSLHFRKALPQGYEQFTAIGIDGAGNPVGFNSPNTEIITFDFNFGGKEIIAESFEEYLEKAIREELNIQF
;
A
#
# COMPACT_ATOMS: atom_id res chain seq x y z
N MET A 1 -7.94 -5.30 11.37
CA MET A 1 -6.49 -5.28 11.64
C MET A 1 -6.27 -5.60 13.13
N LYS A 2 -5.15 -6.21 13.54
CA LYS A 2 -4.82 -6.44 14.96
C LYS A 2 -4.76 -5.09 15.70
N ILE A 3 -5.28 -5.07 16.93
CA ILE A 3 -5.33 -3.85 17.73
C ILE A 3 -3.94 -3.27 18.04
N GLU A 4 -2.93 -4.13 18.19
CA GLU A 4 -1.54 -3.72 18.46
C GLU A 4 -0.95 -2.94 17.28
N ILE A 5 -1.22 -3.38 16.05
CA ILE A 5 -0.79 -2.70 14.81
C ILE A 5 -1.54 -1.37 14.67
N LEU A 6 -2.86 -1.37 14.88
CA LEU A 6 -3.65 -0.14 14.82
C LEU A 6 -3.19 0.91 15.83
N ASN A 7 -2.87 0.50 17.07
CA ASN A 7 -2.37 1.41 18.09
C ASN A 7 -1.01 2.00 17.71
N ALA A 8 -0.11 1.20 17.14
CA ALA A 8 1.18 1.70 16.66
C ALA A 8 1.03 2.73 15.53
N ILE A 9 0.12 2.47 14.58
CA ILE A 9 -0.18 3.45 13.51
C ILE A 9 -0.85 4.70 14.06
N ASP A 10 -1.74 4.55 15.05
CA ASP A 10 -2.36 5.69 15.74
C ASP A 10 -1.31 6.56 16.46
N GLU A 11 -0.31 5.95 17.12
CA GLU A 11 0.79 6.68 17.74
C GLU A 11 1.61 7.47 16.70
N GLU A 12 1.94 6.86 15.56
CA GLU A 12 2.63 7.57 14.46
C GLU A 12 1.78 8.70 13.86
N PHE A 13 0.48 8.45 13.66
CA PHE A 13 -0.48 9.43 13.17
C PHE A 13 -0.64 10.61 14.14
N GLU A 14 -0.71 10.38 15.44
CA GLU A 14 -0.80 11.42 16.46
C GLU A 14 0.49 12.23 16.57
N MET A 15 1.66 11.59 16.40
CA MET A 15 2.95 12.26 16.42
C MET A 15 3.18 13.16 15.20
N CYS A 16 2.73 12.74 14.01
CA CYS A 16 2.94 13.47 12.76
C CYS A 16 1.76 13.30 11.78
N PRO A 17 0.62 13.97 12.01
CA PRO A 17 -0.55 13.85 11.13
C PRO A 17 -0.26 14.22 9.67
N GLU A 18 0.69 15.13 9.41
CA GLU A 18 1.11 15.58 8.09
C GLU A 18 1.85 14.49 7.29
N ALA A 19 2.31 13.42 7.93
CA ALA A 19 2.84 12.24 7.25
C ALA A 19 1.73 11.38 6.61
N PHE A 20 0.45 11.73 6.82
CA PHE A 20 -0.70 11.00 6.31
C PHE A 20 -1.59 11.87 5.40
N GLY A 21 -2.25 11.22 4.43
CA GLY A 21 -3.13 11.87 3.45
C GLY A 21 -4.55 12.17 3.98
N GLY A 22 -4.87 11.65 5.17
CA GLY A 22 -6.16 11.79 5.82
C GLY A 22 -7.21 10.78 5.34
N PRO A 23 -8.24 10.51 6.15
CA PRO A 23 -9.19 9.44 5.91
C PRO A 23 -9.95 9.57 4.58
N LEU A 24 -10.24 8.42 4.00
CA LEU A 24 -11.19 8.28 2.90
C LEU A 24 -12.59 7.92 3.43
N ASN A 25 -13.61 8.25 2.66
CA ASN A 25 -14.94 7.71 2.88
C ASN A 25 -15.17 6.42 2.06
N ILE A 26 -16.22 5.67 2.39
CA ILE A 26 -16.52 4.39 1.74
C ILE A 26 -16.86 4.55 0.25
N GLU A 27 -17.41 5.69 -0.17
CA GLU A 27 -17.73 5.95 -1.58
C GLU A 27 -16.45 6.12 -2.40
N GLU A 28 -15.44 6.83 -1.86
CA GLU A 28 -14.11 6.96 -2.45
C GLU A 28 -13.43 5.58 -2.62
N VAL A 29 -13.52 4.72 -1.59
CA VAL A 29 -12.96 3.35 -1.64
C VAL A 29 -13.69 2.48 -2.66
N ASN A 30 -15.03 2.52 -2.69
CA ASN A 30 -15.83 1.76 -3.66
C ASN A 30 -15.56 2.21 -5.10
N GLN A 31 -15.42 3.52 -5.32
CA GLN A 31 -15.07 4.05 -6.64
C GLN A 31 -13.69 3.55 -7.10
N ALA A 32 -12.70 3.50 -6.19
CA ALA A 32 -11.39 2.97 -6.50
C ALA A 32 -11.42 1.46 -6.84
N GLU A 33 -12.23 0.67 -6.12
CA GLU A 33 -12.49 -0.74 -6.45
C GLU A 33 -13.09 -0.90 -7.86
N ASP A 34 -14.09 -0.08 -8.19
CA ASP A 34 -14.78 -0.11 -9.48
C ASP A 34 -13.85 0.29 -10.63
N GLU A 35 -13.02 1.33 -10.44
CA GLU A 35 -12.06 1.80 -11.42
C GLU A 35 -10.97 0.75 -11.69
N LEU A 36 -10.44 0.15 -10.64
CA LEU A 36 -9.42 -0.90 -10.74
C LEU A 36 -9.99 -2.26 -11.13
N LYS A 37 -11.32 -2.45 -11.04
CA LYS A 37 -12.04 -3.71 -11.21
C LYS A 37 -11.48 -4.82 -10.31
N VAL A 38 -11.21 -4.48 -9.05
CA VAL A 38 -10.68 -5.39 -8.02
C VAL A 38 -11.47 -5.23 -6.73
N LYS A 39 -11.43 -6.26 -5.88
CA LYS A 39 -11.81 -6.14 -4.48
C LYS A 39 -10.56 -5.93 -3.64
N LEU A 40 -10.54 -4.87 -2.84
CA LEU A 40 -9.46 -4.57 -1.93
C LEU A 40 -9.57 -5.46 -0.68
N PRO A 41 -8.44 -5.95 -0.15
CA PRO A 41 -8.40 -6.61 1.16
C PRO A 41 -9.02 -5.74 2.26
N GLU A 42 -9.70 -6.35 3.22
CA GLU A 42 -10.41 -5.62 4.29
C GLU A 42 -9.45 -4.80 5.19
N ASP A 43 -8.25 -5.33 5.46
CA ASP A 43 -7.20 -4.65 6.20
C ASP A 43 -6.67 -3.40 5.47
N TYR A 44 -6.53 -3.46 4.14
CA TYR A 44 -6.16 -2.28 3.36
C TYR A 44 -7.30 -1.25 3.32
N LYS A 45 -8.57 -1.68 3.19
CA LYS A 45 -9.72 -0.77 3.28
C LYS A 45 -9.81 -0.09 4.64
N GLU A 46 -9.58 -0.82 5.72
CA GLU A 46 -9.55 -0.26 7.07
C GLU A 46 -8.49 0.84 7.21
N PHE A 47 -7.30 0.62 6.65
CA PHE A 47 -6.24 1.64 6.61
C PHE A 47 -6.64 2.86 5.79
N LEU A 48 -7.15 2.66 4.57
CA LEU A 48 -7.61 3.75 3.69
C LEU A 48 -8.71 4.60 4.35
N LEU A 49 -9.67 3.97 5.02
CA LEU A 49 -10.79 4.67 5.66
C LEU A 49 -10.34 5.50 6.88
N LYS A 50 -9.27 5.09 7.56
CA LYS A 50 -8.81 5.76 8.78
C LYS A 50 -7.69 6.77 8.53
N TYR A 51 -6.73 6.43 7.66
CA TYR A 51 -5.51 7.20 7.45
C TYR A 51 -5.35 7.69 6.00
N GLY A 52 -5.99 7.00 5.05
CA GLY A 52 -5.94 7.29 3.61
C GLY A 52 -4.63 6.87 2.96
N SER A 53 -3.53 7.48 3.34
CA SER A 53 -2.17 7.18 2.90
C SER A 53 -1.20 7.59 4.01
N GLY A 54 0.05 7.17 3.97
CA GLY A 54 1.07 7.80 4.81
C GLY A 54 2.30 6.94 5.06
N ALA A 55 3.21 7.48 5.86
CA ALA A 55 4.35 6.73 6.37
C ALA A 55 3.92 5.85 7.56
N VAL A 56 4.28 4.57 7.54
CA VAL A 56 4.07 3.63 8.65
C VAL A 56 5.34 2.82 8.83
N GLY A 57 6.01 3.00 9.98
CA GLY A 57 7.35 2.46 10.19
C GLY A 57 8.31 2.86 9.06
N GLU A 58 8.97 1.89 8.45
CA GLU A 58 9.85 2.15 7.29
C GLU A 58 9.14 2.21 5.92
N SER A 59 7.82 2.04 5.88
CA SER A 59 7.06 1.96 4.62
C SER A 59 6.30 3.25 4.29
N ILE A 60 6.12 3.52 2.99
CA ILE A 60 5.23 4.58 2.50
C ILE A 60 4.02 3.92 1.81
N ILE A 61 2.84 4.12 2.40
CA ILE A 61 1.58 3.56 1.92
C ILE A 61 0.86 4.56 1.02
N LEU A 62 0.53 4.12 -0.20
CA LEU A 62 -0.25 4.88 -1.16
C LEU A 62 -1.74 4.86 -0.78
N GLY A 63 -2.40 6.00 -1.02
CA GLY A 63 -3.84 6.17 -0.89
C GLY A 63 -4.40 6.95 -2.07
N LEU A 64 -5.51 7.67 -1.88
CA LEU A 64 -6.06 8.57 -2.92
C LEU A 64 -5.70 10.04 -2.71
N LYS A 65 -5.34 10.41 -1.48
CA LYS A 65 -4.98 11.77 -1.08
C LYS A 65 -3.50 11.80 -0.75
N GLU A 66 -2.82 12.86 -1.16
CA GLU A 66 -1.39 13.01 -0.92
C GLU A 66 -1.14 13.51 0.51
N ALA A 67 -0.17 12.93 1.20
CA ALA A 67 0.31 13.38 2.49
C ALA A 67 1.16 14.66 2.34
N GLY A 68 1.29 15.43 3.41
CA GLY A 68 2.02 16.69 3.39
C GLY A 68 3.54 16.52 3.37
N PHE A 69 4.07 15.51 4.07
CA PHE A 69 5.52 15.33 4.26
C PHE A 69 6.15 14.21 3.43
N VAL A 70 5.34 13.29 2.91
CA VAL A 70 5.81 12.14 2.15
C VAL A 70 4.99 12.01 0.87
N ALA A 71 5.64 11.65 -0.23
CA ALA A 71 4.98 11.50 -1.51
C ALA A 71 4.12 10.24 -1.51
N THR A 72 2.80 10.39 -1.45
CA THR A 72 1.83 9.29 -1.50
C THR A 72 0.91 9.44 -2.72
N PRO A 73 1.45 9.27 -3.95
CA PRO A 73 0.64 9.39 -5.15
C PRO A 73 -0.54 8.40 -5.15
N SER A 74 -1.58 8.73 -5.92
CA SER A 74 -2.78 7.90 -6.08
C SER A 74 -2.42 6.44 -6.36
N PHE A 75 -2.85 5.56 -5.46
CA PHE A 75 -2.67 4.12 -5.59
C PHE A 75 -3.38 3.58 -6.84
N VAL A 76 -4.50 4.20 -7.24
CA VAL A 76 -5.24 3.86 -8.46
C VAL A 76 -4.42 4.19 -9.70
N ASP A 77 -3.90 5.42 -9.80
CA ASP A 77 -3.09 5.85 -10.94
C ASP A 77 -1.82 5.01 -11.06
N LYS A 78 -1.16 4.74 -9.93
CA LYS A 78 0.04 3.90 -9.89
C LYS A 78 -0.27 2.46 -10.27
N SER A 79 -1.37 1.89 -9.80
CA SER A 79 -1.82 0.55 -10.20
C SER A 79 -2.02 0.46 -11.71
N LEU A 80 -2.76 1.38 -12.30
CA LEU A 80 -3.01 1.41 -13.75
C LEU A 80 -1.73 1.65 -14.55
N HIS A 81 -0.78 2.42 -14.01
CA HIS A 81 0.53 2.60 -14.61
C HIS A 81 1.35 1.31 -14.60
N PHE A 82 1.51 0.68 -13.44
CA PHE A 82 2.34 -0.52 -13.28
C PHE A 82 1.79 -1.73 -14.03
N ARG A 83 0.46 -1.91 -14.11
CA ARG A 83 -0.16 -2.97 -14.92
C ARG A 83 0.28 -2.98 -16.38
N LYS A 84 0.72 -1.85 -16.93
CA LYS A 84 1.23 -1.74 -18.31
C LYS A 84 2.66 -2.25 -18.47
N ALA A 85 3.44 -2.25 -17.38
CA ALA A 85 4.84 -2.65 -17.35
C ALA A 85 5.04 -4.05 -16.76
N LEU A 86 4.10 -4.51 -15.93
CA LEU A 86 4.16 -5.82 -15.30
C LEU A 86 3.95 -6.97 -16.31
N PRO A 87 4.50 -8.16 -16.04
CA PRO A 87 4.28 -9.34 -16.88
C PRO A 87 2.80 -9.73 -17.00
N GLN A 88 2.48 -10.54 -18.01
CA GLN A 88 1.14 -11.14 -18.15
C GLN A 88 0.75 -11.90 -16.88
N GLY A 89 -0.52 -11.75 -16.45
CA GLY A 89 -1.05 -12.33 -15.22
C GLY A 89 -1.18 -11.36 -14.04
N TYR A 90 -0.73 -10.11 -14.21
CA TYR A 90 -0.80 -9.04 -13.20
C TYR A 90 -1.77 -7.92 -13.57
N GLU A 91 -2.77 -8.21 -14.41
CA GLU A 91 -3.75 -7.24 -14.89
C GLU A 91 -4.66 -6.70 -13.76
N GLN A 92 -4.68 -7.36 -12.60
CA GLN A 92 -5.41 -6.98 -11.39
C GLN A 92 -4.48 -6.51 -10.26
N PHE A 93 -3.25 -6.13 -10.58
CA PHE A 93 -2.29 -5.64 -9.60
C PHE A 93 -2.74 -4.31 -8.98
N THR A 94 -2.65 -4.21 -7.67
CA THR A 94 -2.93 -2.99 -6.91
C THR A 94 -1.65 -2.58 -6.19
N ALA A 95 -1.11 -1.44 -6.58
CA ALA A 95 0.06 -0.85 -5.95
C ALA A 95 -0.34 -0.20 -4.63
N ILE A 96 0.31 -0.61 -3.53
CA ILE A 96 0.14 -0.01 -2.20
C ILE A 96 1.37 0.79 -1.78
N GLY A 97 2.48 0.66 -2.51
CA GLY A 97 3.77 1.27 -2.20
C GLY A 97 4.67 1.26 -3.44
N ILE A 98 5.79 1.95 -3.33
CA ILE A 98 6.87 1.96 -4.32
C ILE A 98 8.17 1.87 -3.54
N ASP A 99 9.05 0.92 -3.88
CA ASP A 99 10.35 0.81 -3.21
C ASP A 99 11.31 1.93 -3.65
N GLY A 100 12.47 2.04 -2.99
CA GLY A 100 13.47 3.06 -3.26
C GLY A 100 14.12 2.96 -4.66
N ALA A 101 13.92 1.86 -5.37
CA ALA A 101 14.34 1.67 -6.76
C ALA A 101 13.24 2.01 -7.78
N GLY A 102 12.04 2.38 -7.32
CA GLY A 102 10.89 2.69 -8.16
C GLY A 102 10.05 1.46 -8.55
N ASN A 103 10.28 0.30 -7.95
CA ASN A 103 9.51 -0.91 -8.21
C ASN A 103 8.17 -0.89 -7.46
N PRO A 104 7.12 -1.47 -8.05
CA PRO A 104 5.82 -1.53 -7.40
C PRO A 104 5.83 -2.51 -6.22
N VAL A 105 5.30 -2.07 -5.08
CA VAL A 105 4.94 -2.93 -3.96
C VAL A 105 3.41 -3.01 -3.91
N GLY A 106 2.85 -4.22 -3.84
CA GLY A 106 1.40 -4.39 -3.98
C GLY A 106 0.94 -5.83 -3.98
N PHE A 107 -0.32 -6.06 -4.33
CA PHE A 107 -0.91 -7.39 -4.42
C PHE A 107 -1.64 -7.56 -5.75
N ASN A 108 -1.82 -8.80 -6.21
CA ASN A 108 -2.58 -9.10 -7.41
C ASN A 108 -3.86 -9.84 -7.07
N SER A 109 -5.01 -9.17 -7.20
CA SER A 109 -6.31 -9.74 -6.84
C SER A 109 -6.54 -11.07 -7.61
N PRO A 110 -7.14 -12.10 -6.97
CA PRO A 110 -7.69 -12.13 -5.61
C PRO A 110 -6.68 -12.48 -4.51
N ASN A 111 -5.38 -12.60 -4.82
CA ASN A 111 -4.37 -12.91 -3.81
C ASN A 111 -4.10 -11.68 -2.93
N THR A 112 -3.78 -11.95 -1.66
CA THR A 112 -3.50 -10.92 -0.65
C THR A 112 -2.02 -10.78 -0.32
N GLU A 113 -1.18 -11.69 -0.81
CA GLU A 113 0.28 -11.62 -0.65
C GLU A 113 0.79 -10.29 -1.20
N ILE A 114 1.58 -9.59 -0.39
CA ILE A 114 2.28 -8.38 -0.78
C ILE A 114 3.57 -8.80 -1.47
N ILE A 115 3.75 -8.31 -2.69
CA ILE A 115 4.87 -8.63 -3.57
C ILE A 115 5.54 -7.36 -4.09
N THR A 116 6.82 -7.47 -4.44
CA THR A 116 7.52 -6.50 -5.29
C THR A 116 8.03 -7.16 -6.56
N PHE A 117 8.17 -6.36 -7.62
CA PHE A 117 8.79 -6.76 -8.88
C PHE A 117 10.09 -6.02 -9.10
N ASP A 118 11.21 -6.72 -8.94
CA ASP A 118 12.50 -6.16 -9.31
C ASP A 118 12.62 -6.10 -10.84
N PHE A 119 12.47 -4.91 -11.40
CA PHE A 119 12.61 -4.68 -12.85
C PHE A 119 14.06 -4.74 -13.33
N ASN A 120 15.06 -4.61 -12.44
CA ASN A 120 16.47 -4.61 -12.80
C ASN A 120 17.04 -6.04 -12.91
N PHE A 121 16.68 -6.91 -11.97
CA PHE A 121 17.21 -8.28 -11.90
C PHE A 121 16.20 -9.36 -12.31
N GLY A 122 14.93 -8.98 -12.49
CA GLY A 122 13.87 -9.87 -12.96
C GLY A 122 13.46 -10.86 -11.89
N GLY A 123 12.57 -10.45 -10.98
CA GLY A 123 12.09 -11.33 -9.93
C GLY A 123 10.82 -10.82 -9.26
N LYS A 124 9.96 -11.76 -8.87
CA LYS A 124 8.87 -11.51 -7.91
C LYS A 124 9.36 -11.94 -6.54
N GLU A 125 9.32 -11.04 -5.58
CA GLU A 125 9.55 -11.37 -4.17
C GLU A 125 8.24 -11.25 -3.39
N ILE A 126 8.01 -12.16 -2.44
CA ILE A 126 6.90 -12.08 -1.49
C ILE A 126 7.44 -11.42 -0.23
N ILE A 127 6.86 -10.29 0.14
CA ILE A 127 7.27 -9.47 1.28
C ILE A 127 6.45 -9.86 2.53
N ALA A 128 5.16 -10.12 2.34
CA ALA A 128 4.22 -10.49 3.40
C ALA A 128 3.03 -11.28 2.82
N GLU A 129 2.33 -12.06 3.64
CA GLU A 129 1.15 -12.83 3.24
C GLU A 129 -0.13 -11.98 3.19
N SER A 130 -0.12 -10.79 3.80
CA SER A 130 -1.24 -9.85 3.87
C SER A 130 -0.76 -8.40 4.03
N PHE A 131 -1.68 -7.45 3.84
CA PHE A 131 -1.39 -6.03 4.10
C PHE A 131 -1.18 -5.77 5.60
N GLU A 132 -1.93 -6.42 6.48
CA GLU A 132 -1.69 -6.38 7.93
C GLU A 132 -0.28 -6.84 8.30
N GLU A 133 0.18 -8.00 7.79
CA GLU A 133 1.53 -8.49 8.08
C GLU A 133 2.61 -7.57 7.50
N TYR A 134 2.34 -6.97 6.33
CA TYR A 134 3.25 -5.99 5.73
C TYR A 134 3.44 -4.76 6.64
N LEU A 135 2.35 -4.22 7.21
CA LEU A 135 2.45 -3.14 8.20
C LEU A 135 3.15 -3.58 9.49
N GLU A 136 2.88 -4.80 9.96
CA GLU A 136 3.57 -5.36 11.13
C GLU A 136 5.10 -5.40 10.91
N LYS A 137 5.54 -5.87 9.73
CA LYS A 137 6.97 -5.87 9.37
C LYS A 137 7.52 -4.45 9.22
N ALA A 138 6.77 -3.52 8.63
CA ALA A 138 7.21 -2.14 8.48
C ALA A 138 7.50 -1.47 9.83
N ILE A 139 6.62 -1.69 10.81
CA ILE A 139 6.75 -1.15 12.17
C ILE A 139 7.93 -1.79 12.92
N ARG A 140 8.23 -3.06 12.62
CA ARG A 140 9.34 -3.81 13.24
C ARG A 140 10.68 -3.62 12.53
N GLU A 141 10.73 -2.85 11.44
CA GLU A 141 11.91 -2.71 10.56
C GLU A 141 12.39 -4.07 10.00
N GLU A 142 11.41 -4.90 9.61
CA GLU A 142 11.59 -6.26 9.10
C GLU A 142 11.22 -6.39 7.61
N LEU A 143 10.98 -5.27 6.90
CA LEU A 143 10.83 -5.32 5.45
C LEU A 143 12.22 -5.52 4.84
N ASN A 144 12.42 -6.62 4.13
CA ASN A 144 13.66 -6.88 3.40
C ASN A 144 13.77 -6.00 2.12
N ILE A 145 13.15 -4.82 2.10
CA ILE A 145 13.12 -3.86 0.99
C ILE A 145 13.25 -2.43 1.53
N GLN A 146 13.92 -1.55 0.78
CA GLN A 146 14.13 -0.14 1.16
C GLN A 146 13.12 0.76 0.45
N PHE A 147 12.68 1.85 1.09
CA PHE A 147 11.73 2.85 0.57
C PHE A 147 12.36 4.23 0.43
#